data_AF-A0A959FIB2-F1
#
_entry.id   AF-A0A959FIB2-F1
#
_cell.length_a   1.000
_cell.length_b   1.000
_cell.length_c   1.000
_cell.angle_alpha   90.00
_cell.angle_beta   90.00
_cell.angle_gamma   90.00
#
_symmetry.space_group_name_H-M   'P 1'
#
loop_
_entity.id
_entity.type
_entity.pdbx_description
1 polymer ?
#
loop_
_entity_poly.entity_id
_entity_poly.type
_entity_poly.pdbx_seq_one_letter_code
_entity_poly.pdbx_strand_id
1 'polypeptide(L)'
;MKSILTFPPAIYLAATLASLGLMIIIDYLLGPVAEHLNAWVIVNRLFGRETDIGDSLAIRHLGLAGATVVMLLANALGGGLLIQLLQLVIRTIHA
;
A
#
# COMPACT_ATOMS: atom_id res chain seq x y z
N MET A 1 -29.93 1.01 3.73
CA MET A 1 -28.50 1.22 4.05
C MET A 1 -27.70 0.93 2.78
N LYS A 2 -27.02 1.91 2.19
CA LYS A 2 -26.17 1.65 1.01
C LYS A 2 -24.97 0.79 1.45
N SER A 3 -24.77 -0.33 0.76
CA SER A 3 -23.76 -1.36 1.04
C SER A 3 -22.36 -0.76 1.24
N ILE A 4 -21.51 -1.42 2.03
CA ILE A 4 -20.09 -1.07 2.19
C ILE A 4 -19.33 -1.12 0.85
N LEU A 5 -19.91 -1.77 -0.17
CA LEU A 5 -19.48 -1.81 -1.56
C LEU A 5 -20.25 -0.81 -2.44
N THR A 6 -20.41 0.44 -2.00
CA THR A 6 -21.17 1.45 -2.77
C THR A 6 -20.51 1.84 -4.09
N PHE A 7 -19.19 1.68 -4.19
CA PHE A 7 -18.40 2.17 -5.32
C PHE A 7 -18.07 1.05 -6.32
N PRO A 8 -17.92 1.36 -7.61
CA PRO A 8 -17.40 0.41 -8.59
C PRO A 8 -16.04 -0.16 -8.16
N PRO A 9 -15.73 -1.44 -8.47
CA PRO A 9 -14.44 -2.05 -8.15
C PRO A 9 -13.21 -1.23 -8.60
N ALA A 10 -13.34 -0.49 -9.70
CA ALA A 10 -12.31 0.41 -10.21
C ALA A 10 -11.87 1.47 -9.18
N ILE A 11 -12.78 1.96 -8.31
CA ILE A 11 -12.45 2.96 -7.29
C ILE A 11 -11.61 2.34 -6.17
N TYR A 12 -11.93 1.11 -5.75
CA TYR A 12 -11.13 0.37 -4.77
C TYR A 12 -9.73 0.07 -5.32
N LEU A 13 -9.64 -0.28 -6.61
CA LEU A 13 -8.38 -0.50 -7.28
C LEU A 13 -7.55 0.80 -7.37
N ALA A 14 -8.17 1.91 -7.76
CA ALA A 14 -7.50 3.22 -7.81
C ALA A 14 -7.01 3.66 -6.42
N ALA A 15 -7.81 3.48 -5.36
CA ALA A 15 -7.43 3.80 -3.99
C ALA A 15 -6.28 2.90 -3.49
N THR A 16 -6.29 1.62 -3.86
CA THR A 16 -5.21 0.67 -3.55
C THR A 16 -3.91 1.09 -4.25
N LEU A 17 -3.97 1.47 -5.53
CA LEU A 17 -2.81 1.96 -6.28
C LEU A 17 -2.29 3.29 -5.70
N ALA A 18 -3.19 4.19 -5.30
CA ALA A 18 -2.82 5.44 -4.66
C ALA A 18 -2.13 5.21 -3.30
N SER A 19 -2.68 4.30 -2.48
CA SER A 19 -2.05 3.87 -1.23
C SER A 19 -0.67 3.28 -1.46
N LEU A 20 -0.54 2.38 -2.46
CA LEU A 20 0.72 1.74 -2.81
C LEU A 20 1.75 2.77 -3.28
N GLY A 21 1.34 3.72 -4.13
CA GLY A 21 2.20 4.79 -4.60
C GLY A 21 2.71 5.66 -3.45
N LEU A 22 1.84 6.04 -2.51
CA LEU A 22 2.24 6.78 -1.32
C LEU A 22 3.21 5.99 -0.45
N MET A 23 2.97 4.70 -0.24
CA MET A 23 3.87 3.83 0.51
C MET A 23 5.25 3.77 -0.14
N ILE A 24 5.32 3.61 -1.47
CA ILE A 24 6.60 3.59 -2.20
C ILE A 24 7.36 4.92 -2.02
N ILE A 25 6.66 6.05 -2.12
CA ILE A 25 7.29 7.38 -1.93
C ILE A 25 7.79 7.55 -0.49
N ILE A 26 6.97 7.16 0.51
CA ILE A 26 7.34 7.26 1.92
C ILE A 26 8.53 6.35 2.22
N ASP A 27 8.53 5.12 1.73
CA ASP A 27 9.61 4.16 1.96
C ASP A 27 10.89 4.54 1.23
N TYR A 28 10.79 5.21 0.08
CA TYR A 28 11.93 5.82 -0.58
C TYR A 28 12.57 6.92 0.28
N LEU A 29 11.75 7.79 0.90
CA LEU A 29 12.23 8.86 1.77
C LEU A 29 12.77 8.35 3.10
N LEU A 30 12.13 7.33 3.68
CA LEU A 30 12.57 6.69 4.92
C LEU A 30 13.81 5.81 4.71
N GLY A 31 14.01 5.30 3.49
CA GLY A 31 15.13 4.46 3.12
C GLY A 31 15.32 3.27 4.08
N PRO A 32 16.44 3.19 4.81
CA PRO A 32 16.72 2.09 5.73
C PRO A 32 15.83 2.06 6.99
N VAL A 33 15.11 3.15 7.30
CA VAL A 33 14.21 3.20 8.48
C VAL A 33 12.97 2.33 8.28
N ALA A 34 12.55 2.09 7.03
CA ALA A 34 11.47 1.17 6.71
C ALA A 34 11.95 -0.30 6.79
N GLU A 35 12.30 -0.76 7.99
CA GLU A 35 12.96 -2.06 8.19
C GLU A 35 12.00 -3.25 7.97
N HIS A 36 10.72 -3.10 8.32
CA HIS A 36 9.79 -4.22 8.38
C HIS A 36 9.21 -4.59 7.01
N LEU A 37 8.72 -3.59 6.28
CA LEU A 37 8.11 -3.74 4.97
C LEU A 37 8.47 -2.50 4.15
N ASN A 38 9.38 -2.66 3.18
CA ASN A 38 9.85 -1.56 2.34
C ASN A 38 9.39 -1.77 0.90
N ALA A 39 8.34 -1.06 0.51
CA ALA A 39 7.76 -1.12 -0.82
C ALA A 39 8.75 -0.66 -1.91
N TRP A 40 9.58 0.34 -1.63
CA TRP A 40 10.61 0.79 -2.57
C TRP A 40 11.60 -0.33 -2.92
N VAL A 41 12.12 -1.04 -1.92
CA VAL A 41 13.04 -2.18 -2.10
C VAL A 41 12.34 -3.33 -2.80
N ILE A 42 11.11 -3.68 -2.38
CA ILE A 42 10.33 -4.77 -2.99
C ILE A 42 10.11 -4.49 -4.48
N VAL A 43 9.67 -3.29 -4.83
CA VAL A 43 9.40 -2.90 -6.22
C VAL A 43 10.68 -2.93 -7.05
N ASN A 44 11.79 -2.37 -6.57
CA ASN A 44 13.05 -2.41 -7.32
C ASN A 44 13.53 -3.84 -7.57
N ARG A 45 13.42 -4.72 -6.57
CA ARG A 45 13.78 -6.14 -6.73
C ARG A 45 12.86 -6.89 -7.67
N LEU A 46 11.56 -6.57 -7.71
CA LEU A 46 10.64 -7.13 -8.72
C LEU A 46 11.05 -6.74 -10.14
N PHE A 47 11.64 -5.56 -10.33
CA PHE A 47 12.20 -5.11 -11.60
C PHE A 47 13.65 -5.58 -11.83
N GLY A 48 14.20 -6.45 -10.97
CA GLY A 48 15.57 -6.96 -11.08
C GLY A 48 16.65 -5.91 -10.80
N ARG A 49 16.31 -4.82 -10.11
CA ARG A 49 17.25 -3.77 -9.71
C ARG A 49 17.68 -3.97 -8.27
N GLU A 50 18.96 -3.73 -8.02
CA GLU A 50 19.47 -3.64 -6.65
C GLU A 50 19.23 -2.22 -6.10
N THR A 51 19.08 -2.15 -4.78
CA THR A 51 18.96 -0.90 -4.03
C THR A 51 20.12 -0.80 -3.05
N ASP A 52 20.60 0.41 -2.79
CA ASP A 52 21.61 0.65 -1.74
C ASP A 52 21.08 0.33 -0.32
N ILE A 53 19.77 0.12 -0.20
CA ILE A 53 19.08 -0.30 1.01
C ILE A 53 19.00 -1.84 1.03
N GLY A 54 19.39 -2.45 2.15
CA GLY A 54 19.34 -3.89 2.36
C GLY A 54 17.93 -4.47 2.41
N ASP A 55 17.83 -5.80 2.47
CA ASP A 55 16.55 -6.50 2.51
C ASP A 55 15.71 -6.14 3.73
N SER A 56 14.45 -5.76 3.49
CA SER A 56 13.43 -5.61 4.53
C SER A 56 13.11 -6.95 5.20
N LEU A 57 12.66 -6.90 6.44
CA LEU A 57 12.30 -8.06 7.25
C LEU A 57 11.31 -8.98 6.53
N ALA A 58 10.32 -8.41 5.83
CA ALA A 58 9.36 -9.14 5.02
C ALA A 58 10.02 -9.96 3.92
N ILE A 59 11.02 -9.41 3.21
CA ILE A 59 11.75 -10.15 2.17
C ILE A 59 12.59 -11.26 2.81
N ARG A 60 13.22 -11.00 3.96
CA ARG A 60 14.06 -12.00 4.65
C ARG A 60 13.27 -13.20 5.15
N HIS A 61 12.05 -13.01 5.65
CA HIS A 61 11.24 -14.10 6.21
C HIS A 61 10.32 -14.78 5.18
N LEU A 62 9.76 -14.02 4.25
CA LEU A 62 8.73 -14.53 3.33
C LEU A 62 9.22 -14.64 1.88
N GLY A 63 10.45 -14.20 1.59
CA GLY A 63 10.95 -14.02 0.25
C GLY A 63 10.28 -12.83 -0.48
N LEU A 64 10.76 -12.53 -1.69
CA LEU A 64 10.26 -11.42 -2.50
C LEU A 64 8.77 -11.55 -2.84
N ALA A 65 8.33 -12.77 -3.20
CA ALA A 65 6.94 -13.03 -3.56
C ALA A 65 6.00 -12.84 -2.35
N GLY A 66 6.37 -13.37 -1.18
CA GLY A 66 5.59 -13.20 0.05
C GLY A 66 5.52 -11.75 0.49
N ALA A 67 6.65 -11.03 0.46
CA ALA A 67 6.70 -9.60 0.75
C ALA A 67 5.81 -8.78 -0.19
N THR A 68 5.76 -9.14 -1.47
CA THR A 68 4.89 -8.50 -2.48
C THR A 68 3.41 -8.74 -2.17
N VAL A 69 3.02 -9.96 -1.79
CA VAL A 69 1.64 -10.27 -1.40
C VAL A 69 1.25 -9.48 -0.16
N VAL A 70 2.11 -9.44 0.86
CA VAL A 70 1.84 -8.66 2.09
C VAL A 70 1.72 -7.17 1.77
N MET A 71 2.60 -6.62 0.93
CA MET A 71 2.55 -5.23 0.48
C MET A 71 1.22 -4.92 -0.23
N LEU A 72 0.78 -5.78 -1.16
CA LEU A 72 -0.47 -5.57 -1.89
C LEU A 72 -1.69 -5.68 -0.98
N LEU A 73 -1.72 -6.65 -0.06
CA LEU A 73 -2.82 -6.80 0.90
C LEU A 73 -2.89 -5.61 1.86
N ALA A 74 -1.77 -5.16 2.40
CA ALA A 74 -1.71 -4.00 3.29
C ALA A 74 -2.23 -2.74 2.58
N ASN A 75 -1.84 -2.53 1.32
CA ASN A 75 -2.31 -1.39 0.53
C ASN A 75 -3.76 -1.50 0.07
N ALA A 76 -4.27 -2.72 -0.16
CA ALA A 76 -5.69 -2.93 -0.45
C ALA A 76 -6.55 -2.58 0.77
N LEU A 77 -6.10 -2.97 1.98
CA LEU A 77 -6.73 -2.56 3.23
C LEU A 77 -6.64 -1.05 3.44
N GLY A 78 -5.47 -0.45 3.21
CA GLY A 78 -5.25 1.00 3.28
C GLY A 78 -6.15 1.79 2.33
N GLY A 79 -6.24 1.37 1.06
CA GLY A 79 -7.14 1.95 0.07
C GLY A 79 -8.62 1.81 0.45
N GLY A 80 -9.01 0.66 1.02
CA GLY A 80 -10.35 0.46 1.57
C GLY A 80 -10.65 1.42 2.73
N LEU A 81 -9.71 1.59 3.67
CA LEU A 81 -9.84 2.53 4.78
C LEU A 81 -9.94 3.99 4.28
N LEU A 82 -9.14 4.36 3.28
CA LEU A 82 -9.19 5.69 2.67
C LEU A 82 -10.59 6.00 2.11
N ILE A 83 -11.18 5.05 1.39
CA ILE A 83 -12.55 5.20 0.85
C ILE A 83 -13.56 5.39 1.98
N GLN A 84 -13.46 4.63 3.06
CA GLN A 84 -14.37 4.75 4.21
C GLN A 84 -14.22 6.09 4.94
N LEU A 85 -12.97 6.58 5.08
CA LEU A 85 -12.70 7.90 5.64
C LEU A 85 -13.28 9.01 4.77
N LEU A 86 -13.12 8.93 3.44
CA LEU A 86 -13.72 9.90 2.51
C LEU A 86 -15.25 9.91 2.60
N GLN A 87 -15.88 8.73 2.71
CA GLN A 87 -17.34 8.66 2.92
C GLN A 87 -17.76 9.34 4.23
N LEU A 88 -17.00 9.13 5.31
CA LEU A 88 -17.29 9.75 6.60
C LEU A 88 -17.23 11.28 6.48
N VAL A 89 -16.16 11.82 5.88
CA VAL A 89 -15.98 13.26 5.68
C VAL A 89 -17.10 13.86 4.84
N ILE A 90 -17.45 13.23 3.72
CA ILE A 90 -18.55 13.68 2.86
C ILE A 90 -19.87 13.74 3.65
N ARG A 91 -20.16 12.69 4.44
CA ARG A 91 -21.36 12.65 5.28
C ARG A 91 -21.35 13.72 6.35
N THR A 92 -20.22 14.01 6.99
CA THR A 92 -20.15 15.06 8.01
C THR A 92 -20.32 16.47 7.45
N ILE A 93 -19.90 16.71 6.20
CA ILE A 93 -20.02 18.03 5.56
C ILE A 93 -21.42 18.25 4.97
N HIS A 94 -22.08 17.17 4.51
CA HIS A 94 -23.41 17.22 3.90
C HIS A 94 -24.54 16.76 4.85
N ALA A 95 -24.26 16.56 6.13
CA ALA A 95 -25.27 16.30 7.18
C ALA A 95 -25.79 17.62 7.76
#